data_AF-A0A3M3B838-F1
#
_entry.id   AF-A0A3M3B838-F1
#
_cell.length_a   1.000
_cell.length_b   1.000
_cell.length_c   1.000
_cell.angle_alpha   90.00
_cell.angle_beta   90.00
_cell.angle_gamma   90.00
#
_symmetry.space_group_name_H-M   'P 1'
#
loop_
_entity.id
_entity.type
_entity.pdbx_description
1 polymer ?
#
loop_
_entity_poly.entity_id
_entity_poly.type
_entity_poly.pdbx_seq_one_letter_code
_entity_poly.pdbx_strand_id
1 'polypeptide(L)'
;MSWADAAAPIVAQVIRQVGRSDMRVLRKALADAYPWGERENAPYKAWLAEIRRQLGHPLNAPKADPANRQLDLFNHVKNPAQSSRFRVQAEDKELR
;
A
#
# COMPACT_ATOMS: atom_id res chain seq x y z
N MET A 1 -21.80 15.57 -11.20
CA MET A 1 -20.37 15.45 -11.52
C MET A 1 -19.59 16.08 -10.38
N SER A 2 -18.80 15.29 -9.65
CA SER A 2 -17.99 15.79 -8.53
C SER A 2 -16.62 16.24 -9.01
N TRP A 3 -15.95 17.09 -8.22
CA TRP A 3 -14.57 17.48 -8.47
C TRP A 3 -13.62 16.27 -8.52
N ALA A 4 -13.93 15.20 -7.79
CA ALA A 4 -13.16 13.95 -7.82
C ALA A 4 -13.32 13.22 -9.17
N ASP A 5 -14.52 13.20 -9.75
CA ASP A 5 -14.77 12.56 -11.05
C ASP A 5 -13.98 13.25 -12.17
N ALA A 6 -13.81 14.58 -12.06
CA ALA A 6 -13.00 15.35 -13.00
C ALA A 6 -11.48 15.22 -12.74
N ALA A 7 -11.04 15.05 -11.48
CA ALA A 7 -9.64 14.81 -11.13
C ALA A 7 -9.14 13.43 -11.59
N ALA A 8 -10.00 12.40 -11.43
CA ALA A 8 -9.62 10.99 -11.58
C ALA A 8 -8.89 10.67 -12.91
N PRO A 9 -9.40 11.04 -14.10
CA PRO A 9 -8.73 10.73 -15.35
C PRO A 9 -7.37 11.41 -15.49
N ILE A 10 -7.23 12.65 -15.00
CA ILE A 10 -5.99 13.43 -15.10
C ILE A 10 -4.91 12.82 -14.20
N VAL A 11 -5.25 12.54 -12.94
CA VAL A 11 -4.34 11.91 -11.98
C VAL A 11 -3.88 10.53 -12.49
N ALA A 12 -4.81 9.74 -13.05
CA ALA A 12 -4.49 8.42 -13.59
C ALA A 12 -3.53 8.50 -14.78
N GLN A 13 -3.73 9.48 -15.66
CA GLN A 13 -2.84 9.72 -16.79
C GLN A 13 -1.43 10.09 -16.35
N VAL A 14 -1.30 11.03 -15.39
CA VAL A 14 0.01 11.45 -14.87
C VAL A 14 0.75 10.28 -14.22
N ILE A 15 0.06 9.47 -13.41
CA ILE A 15 0.66 8.30 -12.76
C ILE A 15 1.15 7.27 -13.79
N ARG A 16 0.39 7.06 -14.88
CA ARG A 16 0.79 6.13 -15.95
C ARG A 16 1.98 6.64 -16.76
N GLN A 17 2.05 7.94 -17.02
CA GLN A 17 3.12 8.55 -17.81
C GLN A 17 4.43 8.67 -17.05
N VAL A 18 4.36 9.14 -15.79
CA VAL A 18 5.56 9.38 -14.96
C VAL A 18 6.01 8.12 -14.24
N GLY A 19 5.06 7.25 -13.88
CA GLY A 19 5.32 6.09 -13.03
C GLY A 19 5.49 6.46 -11.56
N ARG A 20 5.76 5.44 -10.74
CA ARG A 20 5.93 5.56 -9.28
C ARG A 20 7.39 5.42 -8.82
N SER A 21 8.34 5.46 -9.74
CA SER A 21 9.76 5.25 -9.44
C SER A 21 10.39 6.46 -8.75
N ASP A 22 10.01 7.68 -9.14
CA ASP A 22 10.49 8.93 -8.54
C ASP A 22 9.32 9.78 -8.02
N MET A 23 9.16 9.79 -6.69
CA MET A 23 8.10 10.55 -6.01
C MET A 23 8.26 12.06 -6.08
N ARG A 24 9.47 12.58 -6.33
CA ARG A 24 9.69 14.02 -6.50
C ARG A 24 9.18 14.46 -7.86
N VAL A 25 9.52 13.71 -8.91
CA VAL A 25 9.07 13.96 -10.28
C VAL A 25 7.54 13.79 -10.36
N LEU A 26 6.99 12.74 -9.75
CA LEU A 26 5.55 12.51 -9.73
C LEU A 26 4.77 13.64 -9.04
N ARG A 27 5.23 14.11 -7.86
CA ARG A 27 4.57 15.22 -7.17
C ARG A 27 4.61 16.51 -7.97
N LYS A 28 5.71 16.79 -8.67
CA LYS A 28 5.81 17.93 -9.57
C LYS A 28 4.83 17.81 -10.74
N ALA A 29 4.80 16.68 -11.41
CA ALA A 29 3.88 16.45 -12.53
C ALA A 29 2.41 16.57 -12.11
N LEU A 30 2.03 16.05 -10.94
CA LEU A 30 0.68 16.21 -10.39
C LEU A 30 0.36 17.66 -10.01
N ALA A 31 1.36 18.42 -9.56
CA ALA A 31 1.19 19.84 -9.25
C ALA A 31 1.01 20.67 -10.53
N ASP A 32 1.73 20.33 -11.60
CA ASP A 32 1.71 21.02 -12.89
C ASP A 32 0.46 20.65 -13.72
N ALA A 33 -0.12 19.46 -13.52
CA ALA A 33 -1.33 18.98 -14.22
C ALA A 33 -2.66 19.47 -13.62
N TYR A 34 -2.63 20.29 -12.57
CA TYR A 34 -3.84 20.76 -11.88
C TYR A 34 -4.67 21.71 -12.78
N PRO A 35 -5.94 21.39 -13.09
CA PRO A 35 -6.69 22.10 -14.14
C PRO A 35 -7.48 23.33 -13.66
N TRP A 36 -7.69 23.51 -12.35
CA TRP A 36 -8.64 24.50 -11.81
C TRP A 36 -8.00 25.81 -11.35
N GLY A 37 -6.76 26.09 -11.80
CA GLY A 37 -6.07 27.34 -11.49
C GLY A 37 -5.64 27.41 -10.03
N GLU A 38 -6.33 28.23 -9.23
CA GLU A 38 -5.98 28.42 -7.82
C GLU A 38 -6.19 27.15 -7.00
N ARG A 39 -5.21 26.86 -6.14
CA ARG A 39 -5.19 25.69 -5.26
C ARG A 39 -5.96 25.93 -3.98
N GLU A 40 -7.18 26.45 -4.11
CA GLU A 40 -8.01 26.83 -2.98
C GLU A 40 -9.25 25.93 -2.83
N ASN A 41 -9.74 25.84 -1.59
CA ASN A 41 -11.08 25.33 -1.26
C ASN A 41 -11.37 23.87 -1.69
N ALA A 42 -12.58 23.62 -2.18
CA ALA A 42 -13.12 22.31 -2.52
C ALA A 42 -12.40 21.57 -3.68
N PRO A 43 -12.05 22.21 -4.81
CA PRO A 43 -11.43 21.49 -5.94
C PRO A 43 -10.04 20.97 -5.58
N TYR A 44 -9.25 21.75 -4.86
CA TYR A 44 -7.92 21.33 -4.43
C TYR A 44 -7.96 20.19 -3.41
N LYS A 45 -8.93 20.21 -2.47
CA LYS A 45 -9.12 19.10 -1.51
C LYS A 45 -9.54 17.82 -2.22
N ALA A 46 -10.42 17.89 -3.22
CA ALA A 46 -10.81 16.74 -4.02
C ALA A 46 -9.63 16.17 -4.83
N TRP A 47 -8.81 17.04 -5.42
CA TRP A 47 -7.57 16.66 -6.11
C TRP A 47 -6.61 15.87 -5.21
N LEU A 48 -6.33 16.37 -4.00
CA LEU A 48 -5.45 15.69 -3.05
C LEU A 48 -6.02 14.35 -2.58
N ALA A 49 -7.34 14.29 -2.34
CA ALA A 49 -8.01 13.06 -1.98
C ALA A 49 -7.90 12.00 -3.09
N GLU A 50 -8.02 12.42 -4.35
CA GLU A 50 -7.92 11.54 -5.51
C GLU A 50 -6.49 11.02 -5.74
N ILE A 51 -5.48 11.88 -5.60
CA ILE A 51 -4.07 11.47 -5.61
C ILE A 51 -3.82 10.40 -4.56
N ARG A 52 -4.31 10.62 -3.33
CA ARG A 52 -4.17 9.65 -2.24
C ARG A 52 -4.92 8.35 -2.54
N ARG A 53 -6.09 8.41 -3.16
CA ARG A 53 -6.88 7.24 -3.56
C ARG A 53 -6.16 6.38 -4.60
N GLN A 54 -5.57 7.00 -5.63
CA GLN A 54 -4.93 6.26 -6.74
C GLN A 54 -3.51 5.76 -6.44
N LEU A 55 -2.81 6.41 -5.51
CA LEU A 55 -1.47 5.96 -5.10
C LEU A 55 -1.50 4.86 -4.03
N GLY A 56 -2.63 4.64 -3.37
CA GLY A 56 -2.74 3.70 -2.26
C GLY A 56 -2.20 4.29 -0.96
N HIS A 57 -1.92 3.43 0.03
CA HIS A 57 -1.53 3.75 1.41
C HIS A 57 -0.61 4.98 1.57
N PRO A 58 -0.71 5.71 2.70
CA PRO A 58 -0.35 7.12 2.79
C PRO A 58 1.07 7.37 2.27
N LEU A 59 1.19 8.34 1.36
CA LEU A 59 2.46 8.86 0.81
C LEU A 59 3.52 9.14 1.91
N ASN A 60 3.06 9.40 3.13
CA ASN A 60 3.87 9.32 4.33
C ASN A 60 3.47 8.02 5.06
N ALA A 61 4.29 6.98 4.95
CA ALA A 61 4.24 5.93 5.97
C ALA A 61 4.36 6.64 7.34
N PRO A 62 3.53 6.30 8.35
CA PRO A 62 3.80 6.77 9.70
C PRO A 62 5.27 6.46 9.98
N LYS A 63 6.02 7.45 10.51
CA LYS A 63 7.39 7.21 11.02
C LYS A 63 7.27 5.94 11.86
N ALA A 64 7.85 4.84 11.39
CA ALA A 64 7.94 3.64 12.19
C ALA A 64 8.82 4.05 13.37
N ASP A 65 8.17 4.36 14.49
CA ASP A 65 8.89 4.52 15.73
C ASP A 65 9.45 3.13 16.05
N PRO A 66 10.79 2.95 16.04
CA PRO A 66 11.40 1.65 16.31
C PRO A 66 11.05 1.13 17.72
N ALA A 67 10.48 1.95 18.60
CA ALA A 67 9.96 1.53 19.90
C ALA A 67 8.52 0.98 19.86
N ASN A 68 7.78 1.14 18.76
CA ASN A 68 6.37 0.75 18.69
C ASN A 68 6.21 -0.73 18.27
N ARG A 69 6.43 -1.64 19.24
CA ARG A 69 6.35 -3.11 19.10
C ARG A 69 4.94 -3.66 18.83
N GLN A 70 3.94 -2.82 18.60
CA GLN A 70 2.55 -3.25 18.42
C GLN A 70 2.35 -4.09 17.13
N LEU A 71 3.24 -3.95 16.14
CA LEU A 71 3.23 -4.75 14.91
C LEU A 71 3.74 -6.18 15.09
N ASP A 72 4.48 -6.49 16.17
CA ASP A 72 5.00 -7.84 16.43
C ASP A 72 3.90 -8.82 16.86
N LEU A 73 2.76 -8.33 17.37
CA LEU A 73 1.65 -9.19 17.80
C LEU A 73 0.92 -9.89 16.63
N PHE A 74 0.99 -9.34 15.41
CA PHE A 74 0.23 -9.86 14.27
C PHE A 74 1.04 -10.77 13.32
N ASN A 75 2.36 -10.93 13.54
CA ASN A 75 3.24 -11.75 12.69
C ASN A 75 3.50 -13.18 13.21
N HIS A 76 2.74 -13.65 14.20
CA HIS A 76 2.87 -15.02 14.72
C HIS A 76 1.87 -16.01 14.14
N VAL A 77 1.72 -16.07 12.81
CA VAL A 77 1.21 -17.29 12.15
C VAL A 77 1.86 -17.40 10.78
N LYS A 78 2.96 -18.18 10.68
CA LYS A 78 3.24 -19.22 9.67
C LYS A 78 4.64 -19.80 9.95
N ASN A 79 4.75 -20.73 10.89
CA ASN A 79 5.91 -21.61 10.96
C ASN A 79 5.48 -23.02 10.49
N PRO A 80 5.91 -23.50 9.30
CA PRO A 80 5.54 -24.82 8.80
C PRO A 80 6.24 -26.00 9.50
N ALA A 81 7.02 -25.78 10.55
CA ALA A 81 7.83 -26.84 11.19
C ALA A 81 7.09 -27.75 12.21
N GLN A 82 5.76 -27.76 12.26
CA GLN A 82 5.00 -28.67 13.16
C GLN A 82 3.95 -29.53 12.45
N SER A 83 4.14 -29.86 11.17
CA SER A 83 3.41 -30.96 10.53
C SER A 83 4.32 -32.17 10.31
N SER A 84 4.52 -32.93 11.38
CA SER A 84 4.88 -34.35 11.31
C SER A 84 4.45 -35.02 12.60
N ARG A 85 3.13 -35.18 12.73
CA ARG A 85 2.50 -35.88 13.85
C ARG A 85 1.65 -37.04 13.33
N PHE A 86 2.14 -37.77 12.34
CA PHE A 86 1.64 -39.09 11.97
C PHE A 86 2.79 -39.92 11.39
N ARG A 87 3.52 -40.64 12.24
CA ARG A 87 4.17 -41.89 11.84
C ARG A 87 3.82 -42.93 12.89
N VAL A 88 2.95 -43.83 12.44
CA VAL A 88 2.43 -45.02 13.11
C VAL A 88 3.60 -45.88 13.59
N GLN A 89 3.51 -46.35 14.84
CA GLN A 89 4.32 -47.45 15.35
C GLN A 89 3.90 -48.74 14.64
N ALA A 90 4.72 -49.15 13.69
CA ALA A 90 4.89 -50.52 13.23
C ALA A 90 6.37 -50.50 12.79
N GLU A 91 7.28 -51.10 13.53
CA GLU A 91 7.62 -52.51 13.44
C GLU A 91 8.70 -52.76 14.49
N ASP A 92 8.48 -53.69 15.42
CA ASP A 92 9.55 -54.40 16.13
C ASP A 92 8.93 -55.60 16.86
N LYS A 93 8.60 -56.63 16.08
CA LYS A 93 8.60 -58.00 16.59
C LYS A 93 8.62 -59.01 15.44
N GLU A 94 9.80 -59.22 14.89
CA GLU A 94 10.20 -60.53 14.42
C GLU A 94 11.63 -60.88 14.84
N LEU A 95 11.75 -62.08 15.42
CA LEU A 95 12.90 -62.99 15.41
C LEU A 95 14.12 -62.68 16.31
N ARG A 96 14.03 -63.09 17.58
CA ARG A 96 14.69 -64.31 18.06
C ARG A 96 14.17 -64.78 19.42
#